data_AF-A0ABD7X917-F1
#
_entry.id   AF-A0ABD7X917-F1
#
_cell.length_a   1.000
_cell.length_b   1.000
_cell.length_c   1.000
_cell.angle_alpha   90.00
_cell.angle_beta   90.00
_cell.angle_gamma   90.00
#
_symmetry.space_group_name_H-M   'P 1'
#
loop_
_entity.id
_entity.type
_entity.pdbx_description
1 polymer ?
#
loop_
_entity_poly.entity_id
_entity_poly.type
_entity_poly.pdbx_seq_one_letter_code
_entity_poly.pdbx_strand_id
1 'polypeptide(L)' 'MKLVKIDEDLYLNSDFIKSVEADGEESTFITMVTGGELSPNVPIKKILDAINGDEE' A
#
# COMPACT_ATOMS: atom_id res chain seq x y z
N MET A 1 -3.73 5.24 14.33
CA MET A 1 -2.95 5.78 13.19
C MET A 1 -1.73 4.91 13.03
N LYS A 2 -1.82 3.89 12.18
CA LYS A 2 -0.69 3.02 11.84
C LYS A 2 -0.11 3.49 10.50
N LEU A 3 1.00 4.21 10.56
CA LEU A 3 1.78 4.57 9.37
C LEU A 3 2.69 3.37 9.05
N VAL A 4 2.52 2.79 7.87
CA VAL A 4 3.31 1.66 7.38
C VAL A 4 4.26 2.15 6.30
N LYS A 5 5.53 1.78 6.43
CA LYS A 5 6.54 2.09 5.42
C LYS A 5 6.46 1.05 4.32
N ILE A 6 6.16 1.47 3.11
CA ILE A 6 6.13 0.60 1.93
C ILE A 6 7.47 0.64 1.22
N ASP A 7 8.03 1.85 1.10
CA ASP A 7 9.32 2.09 0.47
C ASP A 7 10.04 3.27 1.13
N GLU A 8 11.26 3.60 0.70
CA GLU A 8 12.07 4.63 1.36
C GLU A 8 11.38 6.01 1.35
N ASP A 9 10.71 6.31 0.24
CA ASP A 9 9.96 7.54 0.00
C ASP A 9 8.43 7.37 0.13
N LEU A 10 7.93 6.16 0.43
CA LEU A 10 6.50 5.87 0.44
C LEU A 10 6.03 5.32 1.79
N TYR A 11 5.24 6.14 2.48
CA TYR A 11 4.54 5.77 3.70
C TYR A 11 3.03 5.82 3.45
N LEU A 12 2.32 4.79 3.89
CA LEU A 12 0.87 4.71 3.78
C LEU A 12 0.26 4.59 5.16
N ASN A 13 -0.91 5.18 5.36
CA ASN A 13 -1.67 4.96 6.58
C ASN A 13 -2.69 3.86 6.31
N SER A 14 -2.48 2.68 6.91
CA SER A 14 -3.34 1.51 6.64
C SER A 14 -4.79 1.75 7.04
N ASP A 15 -5.05 2.62 8.03
CA ASP A 15 -6.40 3.01 8.46
C ASP A 15 -7.19 3.73 7.34
N PHE A 16 -6.50 4.32 6.35
CA PHE A 16 -7.12 5.07 5.25
C PHE A 16 -7.13 4.31 3.93
N ILE A 17 -6.69 3.05 3.89
CA ILE A 17 -6.72 2.23 2.68
C ILE A 17 -8.08 1.57 2.55
N LYS A 18 -8.72 1.74 1.38
CA LYS A 18 -9.99 1.12 1.04
C LYS A 18 -9.80 -0.21 0.29
N SER A 19 -8.93 -0.21 -0.72
CA SER A 19 -8.57 -1.42 -1.47
C SER A 19 -7.13 -1.34 -1.95
N VAL A 20 -6.53 -2.52 -2.16
CA VAL A 20 -5.22 -2.71 -2.77
C VAL A 20 -5.39 -3.74 -3.88
N GLU A 21 -5.02 -3.40 -5.10
CA GLU A 21 -5.27 -4.18 -6.31
C GLU A 21 -3.99 -4.29 -7.14
N ALA A 22 -3.70 -5.48 -7.66
CA ALA A 22 -2.51 -5.70 -8.49
C ALA A 22 -2.85 -5.45 -9.96
N ASP A 23 -2.01 -4.70 -10.66
CA ASP A 23 -2.20 -4.35 -12.09
C ASP A 23 -1.61 -5.38 -13.06
N GLY A 24 -1.23 -6.57 -12.58
CA GLY A 24 -0.66 -7.64 -13.41
C GLY A 24 0.79 -7.43 -13.86
N GLU A 25 1.28 -6.19 -13.99
CA GLU A 25 2.64 -5.83 -14.45
C GLU A 25 3.55 -5.31 -13.32
N GLU A 26 3.46 -5.88 -12.12
CA GLU A 26 4.29 -5.52 -10.94
C GLU A 26 3.92 -4.20 -10.24
N SER A 27 3.03 -3.40 -10.83
CA SER A 27 2.45 -2.22 -10.18
C SER A 27 1.24 -2.55 -9.32
N THR A 28 1.02 -1.76 -8.28
CA THR A 28 -0.12 -1.93 -7.37
C THR A 28 -0.93 -0.64 -7.30
N PHE A 29 -2.25 -0.76 -7.38
CA PHE A 29 -3.19 0.33 -7.16
C PHE A 29 -3.70 0.30 -5.73
N ILE A 30 -3.73 1.48 -5.10
CA ILE A 30 -4.15 1.67 -3.73
C ILE A 30 -5.22 2.74 -3.76
N THR A 31 -6.45 2.35 -3.45
CA THR A 31 -7.57 3.27 -3.31
C THR A 31 -7.68 3.67 -1.85
N MET A 32 -7.65 4.96 -1.56
CA MET A 32 -7.85 5.51 -0.23
C MET A 32 -9.35 5.70 0.06
N VAL A 33 -9.73 5.61 1.32
CA VAL A 33 -11.10 5.88 1.79
C VAL A 33 -11.54 7.31 1.45
N THR A 34 -10.59 8.24 1.38
CA THR A 34 -10.82 9.64 0.98
C THR A 34 -11.01 9.83 -0.53
N GLY A 35 -10.92 8.77 -1.33
CA GLY A 35 -11.02 8.81 -2.80
C GLY A 35 -9.72 9.15 -3.52
N GLY A 36 -8.60 9.24 -2.81
CA GLY A 36 -7.28 9.34 -3.44
C GLY A 36 -6.82 7.99 -4.00
N GLU A 37 -6.25 7.98 -5.19
CA GLU A 37 -5.68 6.79 -5.81
C GLU A 37 -4.16 6.94 -5.88
N LEU A 38 -3.45 5.87 -5.53
CA LEU A 38 -2.00 5.79 -5.57
C LEU A 38 -1.60 4.55 -6.36
N SER A 39 -0.63 4.70 -7.24
CA SER A 39 -0.10 3.61 -8.06
C SER A 39 1.41 3.48 -7.86
N PRO A 40 1.87 3.04 -6.68
CA PRO A 40 3.29 2.79 -6.48
C PRO A 40 3.76 1.62 -7.34
N ASN A 41 4.95 1.78 -7.92
CA ASN A 41 5.64 0.73 -8.65
C ASN A 41 6.33 -0.24 -7.67
N VAL A 42 5.53 -0.87 -6.81
CA VAL A 42 5.96 -1.86 -5.83
C VAL A 42 5.00 -3.05 -5.89
N PRO A 43 5.49 -4.26 -5.63
CA PRO A 43 4.66 -5.45 -5.68
C PRO A 43 3.62 -5.44 -4.54
N ILE A 44 2.39 -5.87 -4.86
CA ILE A 44 1.27 -5.91 -3.92
C ILE A 44 1.61 -6.67 -2.62
N LYS A 45 2.42 -7.71 -2.72
CA LYS A 45 2.86 -8.50 -1.56
C LYS A 45 3.56 -7.63 -0.53
N LYS A 46 4.48 -6.75 -0.95
CA LYS A 46 5.22 -5.84 -0.05
C LYS A 46 4.28 -4.85 0.65
N ILE A 47 3.24 -4.39 -0.06
CA ILE A 47 2.21 -3.52 0.52
C ILE A 47 1.39 -4.26 1.58
N LEU A 48 0.92 -5.48 1.27
CA LEU A 48 0.13 -6.29 2.19
C LEU A 48 0.94 -6.70 3.43
N ASP A 49 2.22 -7.00 3.26
CA ASP A 49 3.17 -7.35 4.33
C ASP A 49 3.34 -6.17 5.30
N ALA A 50 3.62 -4.98 4.76
CA ALA A 50 3.73 -3.74 5.54
C ALA A 50 2.42 -3.36 6.25
N ILE A 51 1.26 -3.55 5.61
CA ILE A 51 -0.07 -3.29 6.22
C ILE A 51 -0.32 -4.24 7.40
N ASN A 52 -0.11 -5.55 7.19
CA ASN A 52 -0.28 -6.56 8.24
C ASN A 52 0.71 -6.34 9.39
N GLY A 53 1.85 -5.70 9.13
CA GLY A 53 2.88 -5.49 10.14
C GLY A 53 3.68 -6.76 10.41
N ASP A 54 3.87 -7.58 9.37
CA ASP A 54 4.96 -8.55 9.31
C ASP A 54 6.26 -7.74 9.09
N GLU A 55 6.63 -6.95 10.10
CA GLU A 55 8.05 -6.65 10.31
C GLU A 55 8.61 -7.92 10.94
N GLU A 56 9.30 -8.74 10.14
CA GLU A 56 10.10 -9.87 10.63
C GLU A 56 11.10 -9.44 11.71
#